data_AF-A0A843S6K2-F1
#
_entry.id   AF-A0A843S6K2-F1
#
_cell.length_a   1.000
_cell.length_b   1.000
_cell.length_c   1.000
_cell.angle_alpha   90.00
_cell.angle_beta   90.00
_cell.angle_gamma   90.00
#
_symmetry.space_group_name_H-M   'P 1'
#
loop_
_entity.id
_entity.type
_entity.pdbx_description
1 polymer ?
#
loop_
_entity_poly.entity_id
_entity_poly.type
_entity_poly.pdbx_seq_one_letter_code
_entity_poly.pdbx_strand_id
1 'polypeptide(L)' 'MDIPYTVEVRRDTGLTNGKIGIWLFLASEVMLFGALFASYILIRTGA' A
#
# COMPACT_ATOMS: atom_id res chain seq x y z
N MET A 1 -15.02 -21.02 1.38
CA MET A 1 -14.85 -20.09 0.25
C MET A 1 -13.41 -20.21 -0.18
N ASP A 2 -13.15 -20.58 -1.43
CA ASP A 2 -11.79 -20.58 -1.98
C ASP A 2 -11.55 -19.24 -2.70
N ILE A 3 -10.39 -18.64 -2.47
CA ILE A 3 -10.05 -17.31 -3.03
C ILE A 3 -9.17 -17.56 -4.26
N PRO A 4 -9.62 -17.22 -5.48
CA PRO A 4 -8.86 -17.49 -6.69
C PRO A 4 -7.62 -16.59 -6.80
N TYR A 5 -6.67 -16.97 -7.65
CA TYR A 5 -5.45 -16.17 -7.92
C TYR A 5 -4.55 -15.89 -6.71
N THR A 6 -4.56 -16.79 -5.72
CA THR A 6 -3.62 -16.77 -4.58
C THR A 6 -2.23 -17.22 -4.99
N VAL A 7 -2.15 -18.29 -5.81
CA VAL A 7 -0.91 -18.84 -6.38
C VAL A 7 -0.85 -18.66 -7.90
N GLU A 8 -1.98 -18.84 -8.58
CA GLU A 8 -2.10 -18.68 -10.03
C GLU A 8 -2.14 -17.19 -10.41
N VAL A 9 -1.56 -16.89 -11.56
CA VAL A 9 -1.46 -15.53 -12.07
C VAL A 9 -2.74 -15.15 -12.82
N ARG A 10 -3.25 -13.93 -12.60
CA ARG A 10 -4.38 -13.39 -13.38
C ARG A 10 -3.94 -13.10 -14.82
N ARG A 11 -4.76 -13.50 -15.79
CA ARG A 11 -4.43 -13.39 -17.22
C ARG A 11 -4.37 -11.95 -17.75
N ASP A 12 -5.16 -11.06 -17.15
CA ASP A 12 -5.26 -9.64 -17.49
C ASP A 12 -4.11 -8.81 -16.91
N THR A 13 -3.72 -9.05 -15.65
CA THR A 13 -2.68 -8.25 -14.97
C THR A 13 -1.31 -8.92 -14.93
N GLY A 14 -1.22 -10.23 -15.14
CA GLY A 14 0.02 -10.97 -14.96
C GLY A 14 0.47 -11.05 -13.49
N LEU A 15 -0.40 -10.72 -12.53
CA LEU A 15 -0.09 -10.70 -11.09
C LEU A 15 -1.00 -11.63 -10.29
N THR A 16 -0.53 -12.06 -9.12
CA THR A 16 -1.36 -12.73 -8.12
C THR A 16 -2.04 -11.69 -7.23
N ASN A 17 -3.16 -12.05 -6.62
CA ASN A 17 -3.87 -11.17 -5.69
C ASN A 17 -3.00 -10.76 -4.50
N GLY A 18 -2.15 -11.67 -4.01
CA GLY A 18 -1.20 -11.38 -2.94
C GLY A 18 -0.20 -10.27 -3.30
N LYS A 19 0.33 -10.28 -4.54
CA LYS A 19 1.25 -9.22 -5.01
C LYS A 19 0.55 -7.85 -5.02
N ILE A 20 -0.67 -7.78 -5.55
CA ILE A 20 -1.46 -6.53 -5.56
C ILE A 20 -1.73 -6.05 -4.12
N GLY A 21 -2.05 -6.97 -3.20
CA GLY A 21 -2.23 -6.66 -1.78
C GLY A 21 -1.00 -6.00 -1.15
N ILE A 22 0.20 -6.50 -1.47
CA ILE A 22 1.46 -5.90 -0.98
C ILE A 22 1.65 -4.48 -1.53
N TRP A 23 1.36 -4.24 -2.81
CA TRP A 23 1.43 -2.89 -3.38
C TRP A 23 0.48 -1.91 -2.68
N LEU A 24 -0.77 -2.33 -2.44
CA LEU A 24 -1.76 -1.51 -1.73
C LEU A 24 -1.37 -1.24 -0.28
N PHE A 25 -0.86 -2.26 0.41
CA PHE A 25 -0.32 -2.13 1.77
C PHE A 25 0.82 -1.11 1.80
N LEU A 26 1.81 -1.26 0.93
CA LEU A 26 2.97 -0.36 0.88
C LEU A 26 2.57 1.08 0.53
N ALA A 27 1.68 1.27 -0.45
CA ALA A 27 1.15 2.59 -0.78
C ALA A 27 0.46 3.25 0.42
N SER A 28 -0.27 2.47 1.22
CA SER A 28 -0.94 2.96 2.43
C SER A 28 0.07 3.38 3.51
N GLU A 29 1.13 2.59 3.72
CA GLU A 29 2.19 2.95 4.67
C GLU A 29 2.95 4.21 4.24
N VAL A 30 3.23 4.39 2.94
CA VAL A 30 3.85 5.62 2.43
C VAL A 30 2.99 6.85 2.73
N MET A 31 1.66 6.74 2.59
CA MET A 31 0.74 7.83 2.97
C MET A 31 0.73 8.05 4.49
N LEU A 32 0.71 6.99 5.29
CA LEU A 32 0.75 7.08 6.76
C LEU A 32 2.02 7.80 7.23
N PHE A 33 3.20 7.33 6.81
CA PHE A 33 4.46 7.94 7.17
C PHE A 33 4.60 9.34 6.56
N GLY A 34 4.10 9.58 5.36
CA GLY A 34 4.01 10.90 4.75
C GLY A 34 3.21 11.88 5.61
N ALA A 35 2.07 11.46 6.16
CA ALA A 35 1.27 12.28 7.05
C ALA A 35 1.98 12.54 8.40
N LEU A 36 2.68 11.54 8.95
CA LEU A 36 3.49 11.70 10.16
C LEU A 36 4.63 12.71 9.95
N PHE A 37 5.34 12.63 8.82
CA PHE A 37 6.37 13.60 8.46
C PHE A 37 5.79 15.00 8.23
N ALA A 38 4.69 15.11 7.48
CA ALA A 38 4.02 16.39 7.25
C ALA A 38 3.58 17.04 8.57
N SER A 39 3.01 16.25 9.49
CA SER A 39 2.61 16.70 10.83
C SER A 39 3.82 17.18 11.64
N TYR A 40 4.92 16.42 11.63
CA TYR A 40 6.16 16.81 12.30
C TYR A 40 6.72 18.13 11.74
N ILE A 41 6.80 18.26 10.42
CA ILE A 41 7.29 19.47 9.77
C ILE A 41 6.41 20.65 10.13
N LEU A 42 5.08 20.52 10.05
CA LEU A 42 4.14 21.58 10.35
C LEU A 42 4.32 22.13 11.78
N ILE A 43 4.39 21.22 12.77
CA ILE A 43 4.64 21.59 14.18
C ILE A 43 6.03 22.22 14.32
N ARG A 44 7.04 21.68 13.64
CA ARG A 44 8.42 22.15 13.72
C ARG A 44 8.63 23.54 13.10
N THR A 45 7.92 23.86 12.03
CA THR A 45 8.03 25.14 11.32
C THR A 45 7.23 26.27 11.96
N GLY A 46 6.62 26.02 13.12
CA GLY A 46 5.93 27.05 13.90
C GLY A 46 4.42 27.06 13.69
N ALA A 47 3.77 25.91 13.85
CA ALA A 47 2.41 25.93 14.38
C ALA A 47 2.36 26.79 15.66
#